data_AF-A0A2L0CYX6-F1
#
_entry.id   AF-A0A2L0CYX6-F1
#
_cell.length_a   1.000
_cell.length_b   1.000
_cell.length_c   1.000
_cell.angle_alpha   90.00
_cell.angle_beta   90.00
_cell.angle_gamma   90.00
#
_symmetry.space_group_name_H-M   'P 1'
#
loop_
_entity.id
_entity.type
_entity.pdbx_description
1 polymer ?
#
loop_
_entity_poly.entity_id
_entity_poly.type
_entity_poly.pdbx_seq_one_letter_code
_entity_poly.pdbx_strand_id
1 'polypeptide(L)'
;VTNPPVDSIREKIVMSLECPIGPQPNILEPNAKQAHRLWLKNPILSIRDLEVLKQTKYKNWSTATIDTTYSVLEGARGFKEHLNKICKTAETVSKNHQILILSDRSAGNQRVPVSIALAVGAVHHHLIDVRTRMKVALLVETAEAKLVHDMCVLLGYGADGICPYLPMKLAVTLKKEGILDPDLTDEIIFQNYSTALQLGI
;
A
#
# COMPACT_ATOMS: atom_id res chain seq x y z
N VAL A 1 -22.92 0.27 27.02
CA VAL A 1 -21.85 -0.30 26.17
C VAL A 1 -22.43 -0.47 24.78
N THR A 2 -21.82 0.08 23.73
CA THR A 2 -22.43 0.26 22.40
C THR A 2 -22.30 -0.96 21.48
N ASN A 3 -21.24 -1.76 21.61
CA ASN A 3 -20.97 -2.92 20.76
C ASN A 3 -19.87 -3.83 21.38
N PRO A 4 -20.02 -5.17 21.38
CA PRO A 4 -18.99 -6.10 21.87
C PRO A 4 -17.88 -6.32 20.82
N PRO A 5 -16.63 -6.63 21.24
CA PRO A 5 -15.56 -7.05 20.33
C PRO A 5 -15.79 -8.48 19.81
N VAL A 6 -15.23 -8.77 18.63
CA VAL A 6 -15.24 -10.10 17.98
C VAL A 6 -13.97 -10.87 18.36
N ASP A 7 -14.07 -12.18 18.56
CA ASP A 7 -12.91 -13.06 18.81
C ASP A 7 -12.26 -13.47 17.48
N SER A 8 -11.12 -12.86 17.14
CA SER A 8 -10.45 -13.08 15.84
C SER A 8 -9.89 -14.48 15.63
N ILE A 9 -9.80 -15.31 16.67
CA ILE A 9 -9.33 -16.69 16.58
C ILE A 9 -10.53 -17.64 16.47
N ARG A 10 -11.47 -17.55 17.41
CA ARG A 10 -12.62 -18.47 17.48
C ARG A 10 -13.66 -18.17 16.41
N GLU A 11 -13.81 -16.92 16.02
CA GLU A 11 -14.81 -16.45 15.05
C GLU A 11 -14.18 -16.08 13.70
N LYS A 12 -12.95 -16.55 13.41
CA LYS A 12 -12.20 -16.23 12.18
C LYS A 12 -13.01 -16.41 10.89
N ILE A 13 -13.95 -17.36 10.85
CA ILE A 13 -14.77 -17.65 9.67
C ILE A 13 -15.67 -16.48 9.25
N VAL A 14 -15.99 -15.56 10.16
CA VAL A 14 -16.83 -14.37 9.87
C VAL A 14 -16.00 -13.14 9.49
N MET A 15 -14.66 -13.25 9.49
CA MET A 15 -13.73 -12.16 9.17
C MET A 15 -13.04 -12.41 7.83
N SER A 16 -12.73 -11.34 7.11
CA SER A 16 -11.97 -11.41 5.85
C SER A 16 -11.11 -10.16 5.67
N LEU A 17 -9.91 -10.36 5.13
CA LEU A 17 -9.02 -9.29 4.66
C LEU A 17 -8.98 -9.19 3.14
N GLU A 18 -9.85 -9.93 2.44
CA GLU A 18 -9.91 -9.85 0.99
C GLU A 18 -10.38 -8.45 0.56
N CYS A 19 -9.57 -7.79 -0.26
CA CYS A 19 -9.84 -6.44 -0.71
C CYS A 19 -9.90 -6.38 -2.24
N PRO A 20 -11.07 -6.06 -2.84
CA PRO A 20 -11.10 -5.65 -4.23
C PRO A 20 -10.48 -4.27 -4.36
N ILE A 21 -9.54 -4.11 -5.30
CA ILE A 21 -8.82 -2.85 -5.56
C ILE A 21 -9.08 -2.37 -6.99
N GLY A 22 -8.89 -1.07 -7.19
CA GLY A 22 -9.04 -0.41 -8.49
C GLY A 22 -10.43 0.21 -8.72
N PRO A 23 -10.69 0.66 -9.96
CA PRO A 23 -11.83 1.52 -10.29
C PRO A 23 -13.18 0.92 -9.91
N GLN A 24 -14.01 1.72 -9.26
CA GLN A 24 -15.38 1.39 -8.91
C GLN A 24 -16.33 2.10 -9.89
N PRO A 25 -17.12 1.35 -10.68
CA PRO A 25 -18.15 1.93 -11.52
C PRO A 25 -19.40 2.29 -10.68
N ASN A 26 -20.42 2.85 -11.33
CA ASN A 26 -21.68 3.21 -10.68
C ASN A 26 -22.29 2.02 -9.93
N ILE A 27 -22.57 2.19 -8.64
CA ILE A 27 -23.17 1.16 -7.78
C ILE A 27 -24.68 0.99 -8.03
N LEU A 28 -25.34 2.00 -8.59
CA LEU A 28 -26.79 2.00 -8.83
C LEU A 28 -27.17 1.20 -10.09
N GLU A 29 -26.20 0.91 -10.95
CA GLU A 29 -26.40 0.22 -12.22
C GLU A 29 -25.62 -1.09 -12.23
N PRO A 30 -26.29 -2.25 -12.08
CA PRO A 30 -25.65 -3.55 -12.19
C PRO A 30 -24.98 -3.71 -13.56
N ASN A 31 -23.67 -3.94 -13.58
CA ASN A 31 -22.90 -4.05 -14.82
C ASN A 31 -21.69 -4.97 -14.61
N ALA A 32 -21.32 -5.77 -15.62
CA ALA A 32 -20.09 -6.58 -15.65
C ALA A 32 -18.82 -5.77 -15.31
N LYS A 33 -18.79 -4.47 -15.58
CA LYS A 33 -17.70 -3.57 -15.17
C LYS A 33 -17.46 -3.57 -13.66
N GLN A 34 -18.46 -3.87 -12.83
CA GLN A 34 -18.30 -3.98 -11.37
C GLN A 34 -17.36 -5.14 -10.97
N ALA A 35 -17.29 -6.20 -11.80
CA ALA A 35 -16.37 -7.32 -11.61
C ALA A 35 -14.97 -7.09 -12.20
N HIS A 36 -14.69 -5.90 -12.77
CA HIS A 36 -13.39 -5.60 -13.38
C HIS A 36 -12.31 -5.17 -12.37
N ARG A 37 -12.45 -5.49 -11.09
CA ARG A 37 -11.49 -5.14 -10.03
C ARG A 37 -10.42 -6.22 -9.87
N LEU A 38 -9.25 -5.86 -9.34
CA LEU A 38 -8.25 -6.85 -8.91
C LEU A 38 -8.61 -7.31 -7.51
N TRP A 39 -8.68 -8.62 -7.29
CA TRP A 39 -9.01 -9.20 -6.00
C TRP A 39 -7.73 -9.58 -5.28
N LEU A 40 -7.38 -8.83 -4.23
CA LEU A 40 -6.28 -9.21 -3.36
C LEU A 40 -6.82 -10.11 -2.24
N LYS A 41 -6.16 -11.24 -2.02
CA LYS A 41 -6.51 -12.16 -0.92
C LYS A 41 -6.17 -11.58 0.46
N ASN A 42 -5.15 -10.74 0.49
CA ASN A 42 -4.74 -9.98 1.66
C ASN A 42 -4.12 -8.65 1.18
N PRO A 43 -4.10 -7.61 2.02
CA PRO A 43 -3.55 -6.31 1.64
C PRO A 43 -2.02 -6.26 1.65
N ILE A 44 -1.32 -7.31 2.08
CA ILE A 44 0.14 -7.32 2.22
C ILE A 44 0.79 -7.89 0.97
N LEU A 45 1.39 -7.01 0.18
CA LEU A 45 1.99 -7.34 -1.11
C LEU A 45 3.46 -7.72 -0.96
N SER A 46 3.91 -8.78 -1.63
CA SER A 46 5.33 -9.05 -1.75
C SER A 46 5.99 -8.04 -2.70
N ILE A 47 7.32 -7.93 -2.62
CA ILE A 47 8.09 -7.12 -3.57
C ILE A 47 7.82 -7.59 -5.01
N ARG A 48 7.69 -8.91 -5.23
CA ARG A 48 7.44 -9.46 -6.56
C ARG A 48 6.03 -9.09 -7.05
N ASP A 49 5.02 -9.20 -6.20
CA ASP A 49 3.64 -8.81 -6.54
C ASP A 49 3.56 -7.34 -6.93
N LEU A 50 4.23 -6.47 -6.17
CA LEU A 50 4.26 -5.04 -6.48
C LEU A 50 4.97 -4.76 -7.82
N GLU A 51 6.08 -5.42 -8.12
CA GLU A 51 6.77 -5.26 -9.42
C GLU A 51 5.90 -5.74 -10.60
N VAL A 52 5.12 -6.81 -10.42
CA VAL A 52 4.11 -7.23 -11.41
C VAL A 52 3.04 -6.17 -11.59
N LEU A 53 2.54 -5.57 -10.49
CA LEU A 53 1.55 -4.49 -10.54
C LEU A 53 2.10 -3.21 -11.18
N LYS A 54 3.38 -2.87 -10.99
CA LYS A 54 4.04 -1.74 -11.66
C LYS A 54 4.05 -1.88 -13.19
N GLN A 55 4.15 -3.12 -13.69
CA GLN A 55 4.25 -3.42 -15.12
C GLN A 55 2.93 -3.88 -15.74
N THR A 56 1.84 -3.88 -14.97
CA THR A 56 0.56 -4.40 -15.43
C THR A 56 0.03 -3.62 -16.64
N LYS A 57 -0.49 -4.37 -17.61
CA LYS A 57 -1.33 -3.87 -18.73
C LYS A 57 -2.69 -4.58 -18.76
N TYR A 58 -3.00 -5.32 -17.69
CA TYR A 58 -4.20 -6.13 -17.62
C TYR A 58 -5.45 -5.24 -17.69
N LYS A 59 -6.39 -5.56 -18.57
CA LYS A 59 -7.63 -4.77 -18.77
C LYS A 59 -7.38 -3.28 -19.07
N ASN A 60 -6.30 -2.95 -19.77
CA ASN A 60 -5.86 -1.57 -20.05
C ASN A 60 -5.55 -0.75 -18.79
N TRP A 61 -5.24 -1.42 -17.68
CA TRP A 61 -4.79 -0.73 -16.49
C TRP A 61 -3.36 -0.28 -16.67
N SER A 62 -3.08 0.88 -16.10
CA SER A 62 -1.73 1.42 -16.00
C SER A 62 -1.46 1.87 -14.57
N THR A 63 -0.18 1.86 -14.24
CA THR A 63 0.32 2.16 -12.90
C THR A 63 1.21 3.41 -12.94
N ALA A 64 1.04 4.30 -11.98
CA ALA A 64 1.91 5.45 -11.79
C ALA A 64 2.57 5.38 -10.40
N THR A 65 3.90 5.41 -10.37
CA THR A 65 4.66 5.50 -9.12
C THR A 65 4.93 6.95 -8.79
N ILE A 66 4.57 7.36 -7.58
CA ILE A 66 4.76 8.71 -7.05
C ILE A 66 5.81 8.60 -5.96
N ASP A 67 6.93 9.27 -6.18
CA ASP A 67 7.99 9.40 -5.19
C ASP A 67 7.51 10.27 -4.02
N THR A 68 7.60 9.74 -2.80
CA THR A 68 7.24 10.44 -1.56
C THR A 68 8.46 11.01 -0.84
N THR A 69 9.59 11.15 -1.54
CA THR A 69 10.84 11.68 -0.99
C THR A 69 11.15 13.08 -1.54
N TYR A 70 11.78 13.92 -0.72
CA TYR A 70 12.14 15.29 -1.07
C TYR A 70 13.59 15.61 -0.71
N SER A 71 14.14 16.68 -1.28
CA SER A 71 15.56 17.02 -1.09
C SER A 71 15.84 17.47 0.34
N VAL A 72 16.92 16.96 0.94
CA VAL A 72 17.38 17.40 2.28
C VAL A 72 17.63 18.91 2.31
N LEU A 73 18.04 19.51 1.18
CA LEU A 73 18.33 20.94 1.06
C LEU A 73 17.09 21.84 1.27
N GLU A 74 15.88 21.31 1.06
CA GLU A 74 14.63 22.05 1.23
C GLU A 74 14.23 22.17 2.72
N GLY A 75 14.89 21.40 3.60
CA GLY A 75 14.68 21.42 5.04
C GLY A 75 13.23 21.16 5.46
N ALA A 76 12.86 21.62 6.66
CA ALA A 76 11.50 21.43 7.18
C ALA A 76 10.41 22.18 6.39
N ARG A 77 10.76 23.28 5.70
CA ARG A 77 9.80 24.03 4.87
C ARG A 77 9.40 23.26 3.62
N GLY A 78 10.34 22.52 3.02
CA GLY A 78 10.10 21.65 1.87
C GLY A 78 9.04 20.59 2.11
N PHE A 79 8.90 20.12 3.35
CA PHE A 79 7.94 19.06 3.70
C PHE A 79 6.50 19.39 3.28
N LYS A 80 5.97 20.56 3.66
CA LYS A 80 4.59 20.94 3.38
C LYS A 80 4.35 21.16 1.88
N GLU A 81 5.31 21.79 1.21
CA GLU A 81 5.25 22.02 -0.23
C GLU A 81 5.29 20.70 -1.01
N HIS A 82 6.14 19.78 -0.58
CA HIS A 82 6.27 18.46 -1.16
C HIS A 82 5.02 17.60 -0.95
N LEU A 83 4.42 17.62 0.24
CA LEU A 83 3.15 16.92 0.49
C LEU A 83 2.04 17.41 -0.46
N ASN A 84 1.92 18.73 -0.65
CA ASN A 84 0.99 19.31 -1.62
C ASN A 84 1.34 18.89 -3.06
N LYS A 85 2.63 18.78 -3.39
CA LYS A 85 3.10 18.30 -4.70
C LYS A 85 2.71 16.84 -4.92
N ILE A 86 2.84 15.98 -3.91
CA ILE A 86 2.40 14.57 -3.97
C ILE A 86 0.90 14.53 -4.29
N CYS A 87 0.07 15.28 -3.56
CA CYS A 87 -1.38 15.33 -3.80
C CYS A 87 -1.73 15.80 -5.23
N LYS A 88 -1.13 16.89 -5.71
CA LYS A 88 -1.34 17.40 -7.08
C LYS A 88 -0.87 16.41 -8.16
N THR A 89 0.25 15.74 -7.90
CA THR A 89 0.77 14.71 -8.80
C THR A 89 -0.21 13.55 -8.86
N ALA A 90 -0.67 13.06 -7.70
CA ALA A 90 -1.67 12.00 -7.58
C ALA A 90 -2.96 12.33 -8.33
N GLU A 91 -3.48 13.54 -8.19
CA GLU A 91 -4.65 14.01 -8.94
C GLU A 91 -4.40 13.95 -10.45
N THR A 92 -3.26 14.45 -10.92
CA THR A 92 -2.92 14.48 -12.34
C THR A 92 -2.79 13.07 -12.91
N VAL A 93 -2.08 12.17 -12.22
CA VAL A 93 -1.87 10.80 -12.70
C VAL A 93 -3.12 9.94 -12.60
N SER A 94 -4.02 10.23 -11.64
CA SER A 94 -5.30 9.51 -11.45
C SER A 94 -6.24 9.61 -12.65
N LYS A 95 -6.04 10.59 -13.54
CA LYS A 95 -6.83 10.75 -14.76
C LYS A 95 -6.53 9.65 -15.79
N ASN A 96 -5.29 9.16 -15.81
CA ASN A 96 -4.80 8.24 -16.83
C ASN A 96 -4.41 6.86 -16.28
N HIS A 97 -4.22 6.74 -14.96
CA HIS A 97 -3.75 5.51 -14.29
C HIS A 97 -4.75 5.02 -13.27
N GLN A 98 -4.96 3.70 -13.24
CA GLN A 98 -5.90 3.04 -12.32
C GLN A 98 -5.21 2.56 -11.05
N ILE A 99 -3.88 2.47 -11.04
CA ILE A 99 -3.09 2.14 -9.85
C ILE A 99 -2.11 3.27 -9.58
N LEU A 100 -2.14 3.81 -8.37
CA LEU A 100 -1.18 4.77 -7.87
C LEU A 100 -0.34 4.09 -6.81
N ILE A 101 0.98 4.13 -6.94
CA ILE A 101 1.91 3.60 -5.93
C ILE A 101 2.62 4.76 -5.28
N LEU A 102 2.41 4.98 -3.99
CA LEU A 102 3.22 5.89 -3.17
C LEU A 102 4.48 5.15 -2.73
N SER A 103 5.66 5.65 -3.10
CA SER A 103 6.92 4.96 -2.88
C SER A 103 7.95 5.84 -2.20
N ASP A 104 8.52 5.37 -1.09
CA ASP A 104 9.63 6.00 -0.39
C ASP A 104 11.02 5.44 -0.78
N ARG A 105 11.10 4.56 -1.80
CA ARG A 105 12.33 3.88 -2.24
C ARG A 105 13.51 4.80 -2.57
N SER A 106 13.24 6.03 -2.97
CA SER A 106 14.27 7.01 -3.33
C SER A 106 14.93 7.66 -2.11
N ALA A 107 14.57 7.25 -0.88
CA ALA A 107 15.17 7.73 0.35
C ALA A 107 16.68 7.43 0.39
N GLY A 108 17.47 8.38 0.89
CA GLY A 108 18.91 8.24 1.01
C GLY A 108 19.57 9.52 1.55
N ASN A 109 20.89 9.62 1.47
CA ASN A 109 21.66 10.71 2.09
C ASN A 109 21.24 12.12 1.64
N GLN A 110 20.65 12.25 0.45
CA GLN A 110 20.20 13.52 -0.14
C GLN A 110 18.67 13.64 -0.23
N ARG A 111 17.92 12.59 0.12
CA ARG A 111 16.47 12.54 -0.03
C ARG A 111 15.80 12.01 1.24
N VAL A 112 14.94 12.84 1.83
CA VAL A 112 14.19 12.50 3.05
C VAL A 112 12.82 11.95 2.64
N PRO A 113 12.41 10.78 3.16
CA PRO A 113 11.05 10.30 2.95
C PRO A 113 10.06 11.12 3.79
N VAL A 114 8.93 11.48 3.17
CA VAL A 114 7.74 11.91 3.92
C VAL A 114 7.19 10.69 4.64
N SER A 115 6.74 10.87 5.90
CA SER A 115 6.07 9.80 6.64
C SER A 115 4.93 9.22 5.79
N ILE A 116 4.97 7.91 5.58
CA ILE A 116 4.09 7.28 4.60
C ILE A 116 2.62 7.35 5.03
N ALA A 117 2.34 7.29 6.33
CA ALA A 117 0.99 7.47 6.87
C ALA A 117 0.41 8.86 6.53
N LEU A 118 1.23 9.91 6.61
CA LEU A 118 0.82 11.27 6.23
C LEU A 118 0.62 11.39 4.72
N ALA A 119 1.52 10.82 3.91
CA ALA A 119 1.41 10.84 2.46
C ALA A 119 0.13 10.14 1.98
N VAL A 120 -0.17 8.96 2.53
CA VAL A 120 -1.39 8.20 2.21
C VAL A 120 -2.64 8.96 2.62
N GLY A 121 -2.71 9.45 3.87
CA GLY A 121 -3.88 10.19 4.34
C GLY A 121 -4.13 11.47 3.53
N ALA A 122 -3.08 12.24 3.24
CA ALA A 122 -3.19 13.46 2.45
C ALA A 122 -3.66 13.17 1.02
N VAL A 123 -3.09 12.18 0.35
CA VAL A 123 -3.49 11.78 -1.01
C VAL A 123 -4.90 11.22 -1.01
N HIS A 124 -5.25 10.36 -0.05
CA HIS A 124 -6.57 9.77 0.05
C HIS A 124 -7.67 10.83 0.18
N HIS A 125 -7.52 11.75 1.14
CA HIS A 125 -8.48 12.85 1.33
C HIS A 125 -8.52 13.81 0.14
N HIS A 126 -7.35 14.19 -0.41
CA HIS A 126 -7.31 15.05 -1.60
C HIS A 126 -8.04 14.41 -2.80
N LEU A 127 -7.84 13.11 -3.04
CA LEU A 127 -8.52 12.38 -4.11
C LEU A 127 -10.04 12.22 -3.85
N ILE A 128 -10.48 12.22 -2.59
CA ILE A 128 -11.91 12.28 -2.24
C ILE A 128 -12.48 13.66 -2.60
N ASP A 129 -11.79 14.74 -2.22
CA ASP A 129 -12.24 16.11 -2.45
C ASP A 129 -12.41 16.41 -3.95
N VAL A 130 -11.49 15.91 -4.78
CA VAL A 130 -11.54 16.03 -6.25
C VAL A 130 -12.34 14.91 -6.94
N ARG A 131 -12.98 14.02 -6.16
CA ARG A 131 -13.87 12.92 -6.62
C ARG A 131 -13.21 11.92 -7.57
N THR A 132 -11.91 11.66 -7.41
CA THR A 132 -11.16 10.68 -8.20
C THR A 132 -10.74 9.44 -7.41
N ARG A 133 -10.88 9.40 -6.07
CA ARG A 133 -10.47 8.24 -5.24
C ARG A 133 -11.11 6.91 -5.68
N MET A 134 -12.37 6.92 -6.10
CA MET A 134 -13.07 5.73 -6.59
C MET A 134 -12.53 5.19 -7.93
N LYS A 135 -11.76 5.99 -8.67
CA LYS A 135 -11.21 5.62 -9.99
C LYS A 135 -9.85 4.94 -9.91
N VAL A 136 -9.23 4.90 -8.73
CA VAL A 136 -7.85 4.42 -8.56
C VAL A 136 -7.71 3.46 -7.38
N ALA A 137 -6.80 2.51 -7.50
CA ALA A 137 -6.20 1.79 -6.38
C ALA A 137 -5.04 2.61 -5.82
N LEU A 138 -4.97 2.76 -4.50
CA LEU A 138 -3.86 3.41 -3.81
C LEU A 138 -3.00 2.36 -3.11
N LEU A 139 -1.84 2.06 -3.68
CA LEU A 139 -0.88 1.12 -3.14
C LEU A 139 0.29 1.86 -2.50
N VAL A 140 0.94 1.21 -1.54
CA VAL A 140 2.03 1.78 -0.76
C VAL A 140 3.25 0.89 -0.86
N GLU A 141 4.38 1.44 -1.27
CA GLU A 141 5.72 0.82 -1.21
C GLU A 141 6.54 1.57 -0.17
N THR A 142 6.78 0.96 0.99
CA THR A 142 7.41 1.67 2.11
C THR A 142 8.45 0.87 2.88
N ALA A 143 9.45 1.59 3.39
CA ALA A 143 10.39 1.10 4.38
C ALA A 143 9.92 1.27 5.84
N GLU A 144 8.96 2.17 6.10
CA GLU A 144 8.54 2.51 7.47
C GLU A 144 7.63 1.44 8.10
N ALA A 145 6.70 0.89 7.32
CA ALA A 145 5.72 -0.06 7.80
C ALA A 145 6.35 -1.43 8.12
N LYS A 146 6.28 -1.83 9.39
CA LYS A 146 6.85 -3.11 9.86
C LYS A 146 5.99 -3.80 10.91
N LEU A 147 5.21 -3.04 11.67
CA LEU A 147 4.34 -3.52 12.74
C LEU A 147 2.90 -3.66 12.23
N VAL A 148 2.13 -4.49 12.92
CA VAL A 148 0.68 -4.65 12.69
C VAL A 148 -0.02 -3.29 12.76
N HIS A 149 0.30 -2.47 13.76
CA HIS A 149 -0.29 -1.14 13.91
C HIS A 149 -0.06 -0.24 12.68
N ASP A 150 1.14 -0.27 12.10
CA ASP A 150 1.46 0.52 10.90
C ASP A 150 0.53 0.11 9.73
N MET A 151 0.30 -1.20 9.57
CA MET A 151 -0.62 -1.72 8.54
C MET A 151 -2.04 -1.24 8.80
N CYS A 152 -2.54 -1.35 10.03
CA CYS A 152 -3.88 -0.90 10.39
C CYS A 152 -4.08 0.60 10.15
N VAL A 153 -3.08 1.43 10.49
CA VAL A 153 -3.11 2.87 10.21
C VAL A 153 -3.17 3.14 8.71
N LEU A 154 -2.30 2.50 7.92
CA LEU A 154 -2.27 2.73 6.48
C LEU A 154 -3.56 2.29 5.79
N LEU A 155 -4.10 1.13 6.15
CA LEU A 155 -5.39 0.64 5.65
C LEU A 155 -6.54 1.56 6.07
N GLY A 156 -6.57 1.98 7.33
CA GLY A 156 -7.59 2.87 7.86
C GLY A 156 -7.60 4.27 7.22
N TYR A 157 -6.43 4.77 6.81
CA TYR A 157 -6.29 6.05 6.11
C TYR A 157 -6.35 5.93 4.58
N GLY A 158 -6.68 4.76 4.04
CA GLY A 158 -7.12 4.60 2.65
C GLY A 158 -6.12 3.94 1.71
N ALA A 159 -5.07 3.29 2.20
CA ALA A 159 -4.28 2.35 1.39
C ALA A 159 -5.12 1.10 1.04
N ASP A 160 -5.07 0.68 -0.21
CA ASP A 160 -5.72 -0.54 -0.70
C ASP A 160 -4.80 -1.77 -0.61
N GLY A 161 -3.48 -1.55 -0.59
CA GLY A 161 -2.47 -2.60 -0.43
C GLY A 161 -1.10 -2.02 -0.10
N ILE A 162 -0.30 -2.77 0.65
CA ILE A 162 0.94 -2.31 1.29
C ILE A 162 2.05 -3.31 1.02
N CYS A 163 3.17 -2.82 0.48
CA CYS A 163 4.40 -3.56 0.26
C CYS A 163 5.48 -3.04 1.22
N PRO A 164 5.64 -3.68 2.41
CA PRO A 164 6.71 -3.35 3.34
C PRO A 164 8.05 -3.94 2.86
N TYR A 165 8.72 -3.25 1.95
CA TYR A 165 9.88 -3.81 1.28
C TYR A 165 11.12 -3.92 2.18
N LEU A 166 11.27 -3.04 3.17
CA LEU A 166 12.47 -3.02 4.01
C LEU A 166 12.53 -4.21 4.98
N PRO A 167 11.45 -4.55 5.73
CA PRO A 167 11.42 -5.78 6.51
C PRO A 167 11.69 -7.04 5.68
N MET A 168 11.13 -7.11 4.46
CA MET A 168 11.38 -8.26 3.56
C MET A 168 12.84 -8.34 3.11
N LYS A 169 13.45 -7.22 2.73
CA LYS A 169 14.88 -7.17 2.39
C LYS A 169 15.75 -7.53 3.59
N LEU A 170 15.39 -7.06 4.78
CA LEU A 170 16.10 -7.37 6.01
C LEU A 170 16.09 -8.88 6.29
N ALA A 171 14.95 -9.54 6.14
CA ALA A 171 14.85 -10.99 6.33
C ALA A 171 15.76 -11.77 5.35
N VAL A 172 15.84 -11.34 4.09
CA VAL A 172 16.79 -11.92 3.11
C VAL A 172 18.24 -11.71 3.54
N THR A 173 18.60 -10.55 4.09
CA THR A 173 19.94 -10.29 4.61
C THR A 173 20.26 -11.15 5.83
N LEU A 174 19.35 -11.26 6.80
CA LEU A 174 19.52 -12.09 8.00
C LEU A 174 19.71 -13.58 7.66
N LYS A 175 19.05 -14.05 6.60
CA LYS A 175 19.29 -15.40 6.06
C LYS A 175 20.71 -15.54 5.51
N LYS A 176 21.20 -14.57 4.74
CA LYS A 176 22.57 -14.59 4.21
C LYS A 176 23.64 -14.54 5.30
N GLU A 177 23.34 -13.89 6.41
CA GLU A 177 24.22 -13.81 7.59
C GLU A 177 24.15 -15.08 8.47
N GLY A 178 23.28 -16.05 8.14
CA GLY A 178 23.14 -17.30 8.89
C GLY A 178 22.38 -17.18 10.20
N ILE A 179 21.67 -16.07 10.43
CA ILE A 179 20.84 -15.86 11.62
C ILE A 179 19.50 -16.60 11.49
N LEU A 180 18.95 -16.65 10.28
CA LEU A 180 17.76 -17.43 9.95
C LEU A 180 18.15 -18.79 9.39
N ASP A 181 17.25 -19.76 9.55
CA ASP A 181 17.41 -21.11 9.02
C ASP A 181 17.63 -21.05 7.49
N PRO A 182 18.73 -21.65 6.97
CA PRO A 182 19.06 -21.65 5.56
C PRO A 182 17.99 -22.33 4.67
N ASP A 183 17.21 -23.25 5.22
CA ASP A 183 16.19 -24.00 4.49
C ASP A 183 14.93 -23.15 4.21
N LEU A 184 14.77 -22.01 4.88
CA LEU A 184 13.65 -21.10 4.65
C LEU A 184 13.80 -20.38 3.32
N THR A 185 12.93 -20.68 2.33
CA THR A 185 12.92 -19.92 1.07
C THR A 185 12.36 -18.51 1.26
N ASP A 186 12.69 -17.60 0.34
CA ASP A 186 12.17 -16.22 0.36
C ASP A 186 10.63 -16.19 0.35
N GLU A 187 10.00 -17.14 -0.35
CA GLU A 187 8.55 -17.31 -0.37
C GLU A 187 8.01 -17.70 0.99
N ILE A 188 8.63 -18.66 1.69
CA ILE A 188 8.20 -19.09 3.03
C ILE A 188 8.35 -17.94 4.03
N ILE A 189 9.46 -17.20 3.96
CA ILE A 189 9.69 -16.02 4.80
C ILE A 189 8.58 -14.99 4.59
N PHE A 190 8.25 -14.66 3.33
CA PHE A 190 7.16 -13.75 3.02
C PHE A 190 5.81 -14.27 3.49
N GLN A 191 5.50 -15.55 3.26
CA GLN A 191 4.22 -16.14 3.70
C GLN A 191 4.08 -16.11 5.22
N ASN A 192 5.13 -16.45 5.97
CA ASN A 192 5.11 -16.39 7.43
C ASN A 192 4.94 -14.94 7.92
N TYR A 193 5.65 -13.99 7.32
CA TYR A 193 5.52 -12.57 7.65
C TYR A 193 4.11 -12.01 7.34
N SER A 194 3.59 -12.30 6.14
CA SER A 194 2.25 -11.91 5.71
C SER A 194 1.17 -12.54 6.60
N THR A 195 1.32 -13.81 6.96
CA THR A 195 0.39 -14.51 7.87
C THR A 195 0.41 -13.89 9.27
N ALA A 196 1.59 -13.55 9.80
CA ALA A 196 1.71 -12.92 11.11
C ALA A 196 1.03 -11.54 11.14
N LEU A 197 1.20 -10.74 10.08
CA LEU A 197 0.51 -9.46 9.94
C LEU A 197 -1.00 -9.65 9.78
N GLN A 198 -1.42 -10.60 8.95
CA GLN A 198 -2.84 -10.92 8.73
C GLN A 198 -3.56 -11.35 10.01
N LEU A 199 -2.89 -12.08 10.90
CA LEU A 199 -3.48 -12.46 12.19
C LEU A 199 -3.57 -11.30 13.17
N GLY A 200 -2.72 -10.28 12.99
CA GLY A 200 -2.71 -9.09 13.84
C GLY A 200 -3.72 -8.02 13.42
N ILE A 201 -4.06 -7.95 12.13
CA ILE A 201 -5.08 -7.05 11.56
C ILE A 201 -6.46 -7.61 11.86
#